data_AF-A0A934BV49-F1
#
_entry.id   AF-A0A934BV49-F1
#
_cell.length_a   1.000
_cell.length_b   1.000
_cell.length_c   1.000
_cell.angle_alpha   90.00
_cell.angle_beta   90.00
_cell.angle_gamma   90.00
#
_symmetry.space_group_name_H-M   'P 1'
#
loop_
_entity.id
_entity.type
_entity.pdbx_description
1 polymer ?
#
loop_
_entity_poly.entity_id
_entity_poly.type
_entity_poly.pdbx_seq_one_letter_code
_entity_poly.pdbx_strand_id
1 'polypeptide(L)'
;MNSKEAKQILRCYRPGVGCEKDPQIAAALDEARRNPALGRWLQRELAFDEAVRAKLRAIPVPSDLRQRILKLNGQGRSKSFSRGAEDKPASTLW
;
A
#
# COMPACT_ATOMS: atom_id res chain seq x y z
N MET A 1 13.27 -5.47 -17.80
CA MET A 1 12.11 -6.30 -17.42
C MET A 1 11.35 -6.68 -18.68
N ASN A 2 10.52 -7.72 -18.61
CA ASN A 2 9.61 -8.06 -19.71
C ASN A 2 8.22 -7.46 -19.49
N SER A 3 7.38 -7.45 -20.52
CA SER A 3 6.04 -6.84 -20.46
C SER A 3 5.10 -7.48 -19.43
N LYS A 4 5.22 -8.79 -19.17
CA LYS A 4 4.39 -9.50 -18.17
C LYS A 4 4.77 -9.10 -16.75
N GLU A 5 6.06 -9.01 -16.47
CA GLU A 5 6.62 -8.55 -15.20
C GLU A 5 6.27 -7.08 -14.95
N ALA A 6 6.47 -6.22 -15.96
CA ALA A 6 6.05 -4.82 -15.92
C ALA A 6 4.56 -4.68 -15.57
N LYS A 7 3.71 -5.49 -16.21
CA LYS A 7 2.28 -5.52 -15.95
C LYS A 7 1.97 -5.87 -14.48
N GLN A 8 2.66 -6.84 -13.87
CA GLN A 8 2.44 -7.18 -12.46
C GLN A 8 2.83 -6.04 -11.53
N ILE A 9 3.99 -5.43 -11.75
CA ILE A 9 4.47 -4.28 -10.97
C ILE A 9 3.48 -3.11 -11.08
N LEU A 10 3.02 -2.80 -12.30
CA LEU A 10 2.11 -1.70 -12.57
C LEU A 10 0.72 -1.87 -11.97
N ARG A 11 0.29 -3.08 -11.57
CA ARG A 11 -0.98 -3.25 -10.84
C ARG A 11 -0.96 -2.59 -9.47
N CYS A 12 0.21 -2.44 -8.86
CA CYS A 12 0.42 -1.75 -7.60
C CYS A 12 0.67 -0.25 -7.76
N TYR A 13 0.89 0.22 -9.00
CA TYR A 13 1.13 1.63 -9.26
C TYR A 13 -0.13 2.45 -9.00
N ARG A 14 -0.02 3.48 -8.16
CA ARG A 14 -1.05 4.50 -7.97
C ARG A 14 -0.42 5.90 -8.12
N PRO A 15 -0.93 6.77 -9.01
CA PRO A 15 -0.39 8.11 -9.18
C PRO A 15 -0.54 8.96 -7.92
N GLY A 16 0.48 9.77 -7.62
CA GLY A 16 0.42 10.80 -6.58
C GLY A 16 0.62 10.32 -5.14
N VAL A 17 0.95 9.04 -4.93
CA VAL A 17 1.41 8.52 -3.62
C VAL A 17 2.92 8.28 -3.58
N GLY A 18 3.66 8.78 -4.57
CA GLY A 18 5.12 8.69 -4.62
C GLY A 18 5.65 7.34 -5.07
N CYS A 19 4.80 6.48 -5.63
CA CYS A 19 5.19 5.20 -6.24
C CYS A 19 6.29 5.37 -7.30
N GLU A 20 6.36 6.52 -7.96
CA GLU A 20 7.36 6.82 -8.99
C GLU A 20 8.80 6.85 -8.47
N LYS A 21 8.98 6.96 -7.14
CA LYS A 21 10.30 6.88 -6.49
C LYS A 21 10.83 5.46 -6.38
N ASP A 22 9.96 4.44 -6.51
CA ASP A 22 10.37 3.05 -6.54
C ASP A 22 11.02 2.75 -7.91
N PRO A 23 12.31 2.34 -7.94
CA PRO A 23 13.00 2.02 -9.18
C PRO A 23 12.30 0.95 -10.02
N GLN A 24 11.62 -0.02 -9.40
CA GLN A 24 10.88 -1.06 -10.12
C GLN A 24 9.66 -0.49 -10.84
N ILE A 25 8.93 0.41 -10.17
CA ILE A 25 7.78 1.09 -10.76
C ILE A 25 8.23 2.02 -11.88
N ALA A 26 9.29 2.80 -11.66
CA ALA A 26 9.85 3.69 -12.68
C ALA A 26 10.23 2.92 -13.95
N ALA A 27 10.98 1.82 -13.79
CA ALA A 27 11.36 0.98 -14.91
C ALA A 27 10.14 0.33 -15.60
N ALA A 28 9.08 0.00 -14.87
CA ALA A 28 7.86 -0.61 -15.43
C ALA A 28 7.03 0.41 -16.21
N LEU A 29 7.01 1.66 -15.75
CA LEU A 29 6.45 2.79 -16.49
C LEU A 29 7.23 3.03 -17.79
N ASP A 30 8.56 2.90 -17.77
CA ASP A 30 9.37 3.01 -18.99
C ASP A 30 9.11 1.88 -19.99
N GLU A 31 8.82 0.66 -19.53
CA GLU A 31 8.38 -0.43 -20.39
C GLU A 31 6.99 -0.14 -20.99
N ALA A 32 6.05 0.40 -20.20
CA ALA A 32 4.73 0.79 -20.69
C ALA A 32 4.77 1.92 -21.72
N ARG A 33 5.76 2.82 -21.65
CA ARG A 33 6.01 3.86 -22.67
C ARG A 33 6.52 3.26 -23.98
N ARG A 34 7.39 2.25 -23.91
CA ARG A 34 7.98 1.58 -25.07
C ARG A 34 7.04 0.58 -25.73
N ASN A 35 6.14 -0.03 -24.96
CA ASN A 35 5.19 -1.03 -25.44
C ASN A 35 3.76 -0.46 -25.52
N PRO A 36 3.24 -0.13 -26.72
CA PRO A 36 1.93 0.50 -26.87
C PRO A 36 0.76 -0.33 -26.34
N ALA A 37 0.85 -1.66 -26.39
CA ALA A 37 -0.20 -2.53 -25.86
C ALA A 37 -0.27 -2.46 -24.33
N LEU A 38 0.90 -2.46 -23.69
CA LEU A 38 1.00 -2.29 -22.24
C LEU A 38 0.58 -0.89 -21.80
N GLY A 39 0.99 0.15 -22.52
CA GLY A 39 0.58 1.52 -22.26
C GLY A 39 -0.94 1.72 -22.35
N ARG A 40 -1.60 1.18 -23.39
CA ARG A 40 -3.07 1.21 -23.51
C ARG A 40 -3.76 0.46 -22.38
N TRP A 41 -3.21 -0.68 -21.95
CA TRP A 41 -3.74 -1.39 -20.80
C TRP A 41 -3.62 -0.55 -19.52
N LEU A 42 -2.45 0.03 -19.26
CA LEU A 42 -2.20 0.85 -18.06
C LEU A 42 -3.16 2.03 -17.98
N GLN A 43 -3.40 2.73 -19.10
CA GLN A 43 -4.35 3.85 -19.14
C GLN A 43 -5.77 3.43 -18.74
N ARG A 44 -6.22 2.24 -19.17
CA ARG A 44 -7.54 1.72 -18.77
C ARG A 44 -7.61 1.39 -17.28
N GLU A 45 -6.57 0.79 -16.72
CA GLU A 45 -6.51 0.50 -15.27
C GLU A 45 -6.54 1.79 -14.45
N LEU A 46 -5.75 2.80 -14.84
CA LEU A 46 -5.71 4.09 -14.14
C LEU A 46 -7.05 4.82 -14.21
N ALA A 47 -7.73 4.79 -15.36
CA ALA A 47 -9.07 5.36 -15.51
C ALA A 47 -10.10 4.66 -14.60
N PHE A 48 -10.03 3.34 -14.48
CA PHE A 48 -10.88 2.58 -13.56
C PHE A 48 -10.58 2.94 -12.10
N ASP A 49 -9.31 2.95 -11.70
CA ASP A 49 -8.90 3.30 -10.33
C ASP A 49 -9.36 4.70 -9.95
N GLU A 50 -9.21 5.70 -10.83
CA GLU A 50 -9.67 7.06 -10.56
C GLU A 50 -11.20 7.15 -10.48
N ALA A 51 -11.93 6.41 -11.31
CA ALA A 51 -13.39 6.35 -11.22
C ALA A 51 -13.85 5.79 -9.86
N VAL A 52 -13.22 4.71 -9.38
CA VAL A 52 -13.50 4.14 -8.05
C VAL A 52 -13.16 5.16 -6.95
N ARG A 53 -11.98 5.78 -7.03
CA ARG A 53 -11.53 6.79 -6.07
C ARG A 53 -12.48 7.98 -6.00
N ALA A 54 -12.95 8.46 -7.14
CA ALA A 54 -13.89 9.56 -7.23
C ALA A 54 -15.22 9.22 -6.54
N LYS A 55 -15.74 8.00 -6.76
CA LYS A 55 -16.97 7.54 -6.09
C LYS A 55 -16.81 7.45 -4.57
N LEU A 56 -15.69 6.93 -4.08
CA LEU A 56 -15.43 6.85 -2.65
C LEU A 56 -15.27 8.24 -2.01
N ARG A 57 -14.59 9.17 -2.68
CA ARG A 57 -14.43 10.55 -2.20
C ARG A 57 -15.72 11.35 -2.13
N ALA A 58 -16.70 11.00 -2.96
CA ALA A 58 -18.01 11.65 -2.95
C ALA A 58 -18.85 11.28 -1.71
N ILE A 59 -18.48 10.24 -0.97
CA ILE A 59 -19.19 9.83 0.25
C ILE A 59 -18.79 10.80 1.38
N PRO A 60 -19.74 11.53 1.99
CA PRO A 60 -19.44 12.43 3.08
C PRO A 60 -18.92 11.64 4.28
N VAL A 61 -17.85 12.14 4.89
CA VAL A 61 -17.30 11.55 6.12
C VAL A 61 -18.28 11.83 7.26
N PRO A 62 -18.79 10.81 7.98
CA PRO A 62 -19.65 11.03 9.13
C PRO A 62 -18.95 11.87 10.20
N SER A 63 -19.62 12.88 10.73
CA SER A 63 -19.03 13.83 11.70
C SER A 63 -18.57 13.16 13.00
N ASP A 64 -19.20 12.05 13.37
CA ASP A 64 -18.92 11.23 14.55
C ASP A 64 -17.85 10.14 14.31
N LEU A 65 -17.39 9.96 13.06
CA LEU A 65 -16.50 8.86 12.68
C LEU A 65 -15.21 8.85 13.50
N ARG A 66 -14.59 10.02 13.69
CA ARG A 66 -13.35 10.15 14.49
C ARG A 66 -13.57 9.66 15.91
N GLN A 67 -14.67 10.06 16.55
CA GLN A 67 -14.98 9.68 17.93
C GLN A 67 -15.26 8.18 18.02
N ARG A 68 -15.97 7.62 17.03
CA ARG A 68 -16.25 6.17 16.96
C ARG A 68 -14.98 5.33 16.83
N ILE A 69 -14.05 5.73 15.95
CA ILE A 69 -12.75 5.05 15.79
C ILE A 69 -11.93 5.11 17.09
N LEU A 70 -11.89 6.28 17.75
CA LEU A 70 -11.13 6.44 18.99
C LEU A 70 -11.72 5.64 20.16
N LYS A 71 -13.05 5.53 20.26
CA LYS A 71 -13.71 4.67 21.26
C LYS A 71 -13.34 3.20 21.07
N LEU A 72 -13.33 2.71 19.83
CA LEU A 72 -12.93 1.32 19.52
C LEU A 72 -11.45 1.07 19.84
N ASN A 73 -10.56 1.99 19.46
CA ASN A 73 -9.12 1.83 19.66
C ASN A 73 -8.66 2.06 21.12
N GLY A 74 -9.41 2.86 21.89
CA GLY A 74 -9.17 3.05 23.32
C GLY A 74 -9.50 1.81 24.17
N GLN A 75 -10.30 0.89 23.65
CA GLN A 75 -10.64 -0.38 24.30
C GLN A 75 -9.63 -1.51 24.00
N GLY A 76 -8.77 -1.36 22.98
CA GLY A 76 -7.88 -2.41 22.48
C GLY A 76 -6.40 -2.32 22.88
N ARG A 77 -5.94 -1.24 23.53
CA ARG A 77 -4.52 -1.06 23.91
C ARG A 77 -4.16 -1.51 25.33
N SER A 78 -5.08 -2.18 26.04
CA SER A 78 -4.85 -2.73 27.39
C SER A 78 -4.36 -4.19 27.42
N LYS A 79 -4.00 -4.79 26.29
CA LYS A 79 -3.20 -6.03 26.32
C LYS A 79 -1.72 -5.63 26.36
N SER A 80 -1.24 -5.41 27.58
CA SER A 80 0.17 -5.46 27.93
C SER A 80 0.80 -6.68 27.25
N PHE A 81 1.61 -6.45 26.22
CA PHE A 81 2.57 -7.45 25.76
C PHE A 81 3.63 -7.52 26.85
N SER A 82 3.38 -8.36 27.85
CA SER A 82 4.38 -8.75 28.85
C SER A 82 5.52 -9.39 28.07
N ARG A 83 6.57 -8.61 27.80
CA ARG A 83 7.86 -9.14 27.38
C ARG A 83 8.33 -10.00 28.54
N GLY A 84 8.18 -11.32 28.39
CA GLY A 84 8.69 -12.28 29.34
C GLY A 84 10.12 -11.92 29.68
N ALA A 85 10.38 -11.82 30.98
CA ALA A 85 11.71 -11.82 31.51
C ALA A 85 12.34 -13.17 31.12
N GLU A 86 13.15 -13.18 30.06
CA GLU A 86 14.18 -14.19 29.91
C GLU A 86 15.39 -13.70 30.70
N ASP A 87 15.36 -14.01 32.01
CA ASP A 87 16.58 -14.24 32.78
C ASP A 87 17.35 -15.38 32.11
N LYS A 88 18.32 -15.02 31.27
CA LYS A 88 19.30 -15.98 30.77
C LYS A 88 20.57 -15.81 31.60
N PRO A 89 20.92 -16.76 32.49
CA PRO A 89 22.15 -16.66 33.26
C PRO A 89 23.36 -16.73 32.32
N ALA A 90 24.27 -15.78 32.52
CA ALA A 90 25.61 -15.81 31.96
C ALA A 90 26.37 -17.02 32.52
N SER A 91 26.56 -18.05 31.69
CA SER A 91 27.53 -19.16 31.81
C SER A 91 27.17 -20.18 30.73
N THR A 92 28.03 -20.71 29.85
CA THR A 92 29.36 -21.28 30.05
C THR A 92 29.93 -21.72 28.69
N LEU A 93 31.21 -21.40 28.45
CA LEU A 93 32.28 -22.10 27.70
C LEU A 93 32.01 -22.82 26.34
N TRP A 94 32.98 -22.57 25.45
CA TRP A 94 33.34 -23.12 24.12
C TRP A 94 32.62 -22.54 22.90
#